data_AF-A0A413UC80-F1
#
_entry.id   AF-A0A413UC80-F1
#
_cell.length_a   1.000
_cell.length_b   1.000
_cell.length_c   1.000
_cell.angle_alpha   90.00
_cell.angle_beta   90.00
_cell.angle_gamma   90.00
#
_symmetry.space_group_name_H-M   'P 1'
#
loop_
_entity.id
_entity.type
_entity.pdbx_description
1 polymer ?
#
loop_
_entity_poly.entity_id
_entity_poly.type
_entity_poly.pdbx_seq_one_letter_code
_entity_poly.pdbx_strand_id
1 'polypeptide(L)'
;MKSCLNKNDEVVVTNFDYYRNQIYEIGINDLAFDEDSGKLCNCRDIKHCTDCLFYPHAICDSNKLAWCIKSRLDKKFYLSKFEYDLLVVYASESPSIRFQKCQILMHMKRNGHFMDIPIVLTVNEILENCE
;
A
#
# COMPACT_ATOMS: atom_id res chain seq x y z
N MET A 1 -33.14 -0.43 22.00
CA MET A 1 -31.99 -0.85 21.17
C MET A 1 -31.87 0.11 20.00
N LYS A 2 -30.94 1.08 20.07
CA LYS A 2 -30.63 1.96 18.93
C LYS A 2 -29.52 1.29 18.13
N SER A 3 -29.81 1.04 16.85
CA SER A 3 -28.85 0.51 15.87
C SER A 3 -27.79 1.58 15.62
N CYS A 4 -26.54 1.31 15.96
CA CYS A 4 -25.40 2.09 15.47
C CYS A 4 -25.02 1.53 14.09
N LEU A 5 -25.72 2.00 13.05
CA LEU A 5 -25.15 2.01 11.70
C LEU A 5 -24.16 3.18 11.68
N ASN A 6 -22.87 2.88 11.89
CA ASN A 6 -21.83 3.87 11.67
C ASN A 6 -21.75 4.18 10.17
N LYS A 7 -21.82 5.47 9.86
CA LYS A 7 -21.61 6.05 8.55
C LYS A 7 -20.12 5.89 8.18
N ASN A 8 -19.86 5.36 6.99
CA ASN A 8 -18.60 5.35 6.26
C ASN A 8 -17.37 4.94 7.10
N ASP A 9 -17.14 3.63 7.23
CA ASP A 9 -15.79 3.11 7.52
C ASP A 9 -14.90 3.41 6.29
N GLU A 10 -14.38 4.64 6.18
CA GLU A 10 -13.34 4.95 5.20
C GLU A 10 -12.17 3.98 5.43
N VAL A 11 -11.87 3.14 4.45
CA VAL A 11 -10.75 2.20 4.52
C VAL A 11 -9.46 3.00 4.50
N VAL A 12 -8.86 3.13 5.67
CA VAL A 12 -7.55 3.76 5.83
C VAL A 12 -6.49 2.81 5.31
N VAL A 13 -5.99 3.06 4.10
CA VAL A 13 -4.79 2.39 3.60
C VAL A 13 -3.59 2.88 4.41
N THR A 14 -2.89 1.97 5.07
CA THR A 14 -1.66 2.31 5.79
C THR A 14 -0.43 2.19 4.89
N ASN A 15 0.70 2.74 5.32
CA ASN A 15 1.98 2.47 4.63
C ASN A 15 2.29 0.97 4.60
N PHE A 16 1.94 0.23 5.65
CA PHE A 16 2.10 -1.22 5.67
C PHE A 16 1.29 -1.92 4.57
N ASP A 17 0.03 -1.52 4.37
CA ASP A 17 -0.82 -2.12 3.34
C ASP A 17 -0.28 -1.87 1.93
N TYR A 18 0.19 -0.66 1.68
CA TYR A 18 0.74 -0.28 0.38
C TYR A 18 2.08 -0.98 0.10
N TYR A 19 3.01 -0.92 1.05
CA TYR A 19 4.36 -1.46 0.87
C TYR A 19 4.47 -2.92 1.31
N ARG A 20 3.36 -3.61 1.55
CA ARG A 20 3.30 -4.97 2.12
C ARG A 20 4.31 -5.94 1.47
N ASN A 21 4.37 -5.96 0.14
CA ASN A 21 5.25 -6.87 -0.59
C ASN A 21 6.73 -6.50 -0.36
N GLN A 22 7.09 -5.22 -0.49
CA GLN A 22 8.46 -4.75 -0.26
C GLN A 22 8.91 -4.99 1.18
N ILE A 23 8.02 -4.72 2.16
CA ILE A 23 8.29 -4.98 3.58
C ILE A 23 8.50 -6.48 3.82
N TYR A 24 7.74 -7.34 3.15
CA TYR A 24 7.91 -8.79 3.26
C TYR A 24 9.23 -9.28 2.64
N GLU A 25 9.63 -8.72 1.51
CA GLU A 25 10.89 -9.05 0.82
C GLU A 25 12.12 -8.58 1.61
N ILE A 26 12.07 -7.37 2.18
CA ILE A 26 13.20 -6.79 2.94
C ILE A 26 13.25 -7.36 4.36
N GLY A 27 12.08 -7.56 4.99
CA GLY A 27 11.94 -7.87 6.40
C GLY A 27 11.82 -6.62 7.27
N ILE A 28 10.87 -6.61 8.22
CA ILE A 28 10.56 -5.43 9.04
C ILE A 28 11.76 -4.92 9.87
N ASN A 29 12.64 -5.83 10.30
CA ASN A 29 13.83 -5.48 11.09
C ASN A 29 14.89 -4.78 10.25
N ASP A 30 15.05 -5.21 9.00
CA ASP A 30 16.04 -4.69 8.06
C ASP A 30 15.48 -3.55 7.19
N LEU A 31 14.24 -3.11 7.43
CA LEU A 31 13.58 -2.06 6.67
C LEU A 31 14.20 -0.68 6.94
N ALA A 32 14.54 0.05 5.89
CA ALA A 32 14.86 1.47 5.92
C ALA A 32 14.06 2.23 4.85
N PHE A 33 13.99 3.56 5.01
CA PHE A 33 13.44 4.45 4.00
C PHE A 33 14.49 5.51 3.70
N ASP A 34 15.01 5.47 2.49
CA ASP A 34 16.00 6.43 1.98
C ASP A 34 15.25 7.71 1.56
N GLU A 35 15.52 8.82 2.25
CA GLU A 35 14.86 10.09 1.97
C GLU A 35 15.30 10.70 0.63
N ASP A 36 16.53 10.45 0.18
CA ASP A 36 17.03 10.98 -1.09
C ASP A 36 16.36 10.31 -2.29
N SER A 37 16.18 8.98 -2.24
CA SER A 37 15.52 8.24 -3.30
C SER A 37 14.01 8.12 -3.14
N GLY A 38 13.47 8.42 -1.95
CA GLY A 38 12.05 8.34 -1.62
C GLY A 38 11.50 6.91 -1.62
N LYS A 39 12.34 5.91 -1.30
CA LYS A 39 12.02 4.48 -1.44
C LYS A 39 12.40 3.66 -0.20
N LEU A 40 11.69 2.54 -0.05
CA LEU A 40 12.10 1.50 0.90
C LEU A 40 13.32 0.75 0.36
N CYS A 41 14.25 0.43 1.27
CA CYS A 41 15.47 -0.32 0.98
C CYS A 41 15.90 -1.13 2.21
N ASN A 42 16.96 -1.92 2.08
CA ASN A 42 17.58 -2.55 3.24
C ASN A 42 18.35 -1.49 4.05
N CYS A 43 18.31 -1.59 5.37
CA CYS A 43 19.06 -0.72 6.28
C CYS A 43 20.56 -0.72 5.99
N ARG A 44 21.10 -1.85 5.47
CA ARG A 44 22.50 -1.96 5.06
C ARG A 44 22.85 -1.15 3.80
N ASP A 45 21.85 -0.74 3.02
CA ASP A 45 22.04 0.04 1.80
C ASP A 45 22.10 1.56 2.10
N ILE A 46 21.69 1.98 3.30
CA ILE A 46 21.77 3.37 3.75
C ILE A 46 23.22 3.72 4.11
N LYS A 47 23.76 4.77 3.50
CA LYS A 47 25.14 5.20 3.70
C LYS A 47 25.39 5.75 5.11
N HIS A 48 24.50 6.60 5.62
CA HIS A 48 24.54 7.10 6.99
C HIS A 48 23.15 6.98 7.62
N CYS A 49 23.05 6.49 8.86
CA CYS A 49 21.76 6.33 9.54
C CYS A 49 20.94 7.62 9.59
N THR A 50 21.58 8.79 9.55
CA THR A 50 20.94 10.11 9.50
C THR A 50 20.17 10.39 8.21
N ASP A 51 20.45 9.64 7.16
CA ASP A 51 19.84 9.77 5.83
C ASP A 51 18.58 8.88 5.71
N CYS A 52 18.25 8.14 6.77
CA CYS A 52 17.07 7.29 6.85
C CYS A 52 15.95 7.99 7.61
N LEU A 53 14.72 7.94 7.07
CA LEU A 53 13.52 8.51 7.70
C LEU A 53 13.25 7.98 9.12
N PHE A 54 13.75 6.78 9.44
CA PHE A 54 13.54 6.16 10.74
C PHE A 54 14.58 6.56 11.79
N TYR A 55 15.56 7.41 11.45
CA TYR A 55 16.47 8.03 12.40
C TYR A 55 15.70 8.80 13.49
N PRO A 56 16.14 8.81 14.77
CA PRO A 56 17.40 8.29 15.31
C PRO A 56 17.44 6.80 15.61
N HIS A 57 18.65 6.21 15.55
CA HIS A 57 18.88 4.76 15.74
C HIS A 57 18.27 4.20 17.03
N ALA A 58 18.34 4.95 18.14
CA ALA A 58 17.85 4.54 19.45
C ALA A 58 16.34 4.20 19.49
N ILE A 59 15.56 4.74 18.56
CA ILE A 59 14.10 4.51 18.44
C ILE A 59 13.70 4.05 17.04
N CYS A 60 14.66 3.55 16.25
CA CYS A 60 14.46 3.19 14.85
C CYS A 60 13.32 2.18 14.67
N ASP A 61 13.23 1.15 15.52
CA ASP A 61 12.17 0.15 15.43
C ASP A 61 10.79 0.73 15.77
N SER A 62 10.71 1.64 16.75
CA SER A 62 9.47 2.35 17.06
C SER A 62 9.04 3.26 15.91
N ASN A 63 9.99 3.94 15.26
CA ASN A 63 9.72 4.79 14.10
C ASN A 63 9.24 3.97 12.90
N LYS A 64 9.83 2.80 12.61
CA LYS A 64 9.36 1.88 11.56
C LYS A 64 7.90 1.48 11.79
N LEU A 65 7.57 1.05 13.01
CA LEU A 65 6.21 0.61 13.35
C LEU A 65 5.21 1.76 13.27
N ALA A 66 5.54 2.93 13.82
CA ALA A 66 4.71 4.13 13.74
C ALA A 66 4.47 4.56 12.29
N TRP A 67 5.51 4.48 11.45
CA TRP A 67 5.40 4.77 10.03
C TRP A 67 4.51 3.75 9.31
N CYS A 68 4.64 2.46 9.61
CA CYS A 68 3.84 1.39 9.00
C CYS A 68 2.34 1.58 9.22
N ILE A 69 1.92 1.98 10.41
CA ILE A 69 0.50 2.17 10.76
C ILE A 69 -0.04 3.55 10.35
N LYS A 70 0.83 4.47 9.93
CA LYS A 70 0.41 5.79 9.47
C LYS A 70 -0.46 5.65 8.23
N SER A 71 -1.58 6.36 8.22
CA SER A 71 -2.46 6.45 7.05
C SER A 71 -1.70 7.06 5.87
N ARG A 72 -1.91 6.48 4.70
CA ARG A 72 -1.40 6.97 3.44
C ARG A 72 -2.54 7.63 2.68
N LEU A 73 -2.90 8.84 3.10
CA LEU A 73 -4.12 9.50 2.65
C LEU A 73 -4.04 10.26 1.32
N ASP A 74 -2.87 10.41 0.70
CA ASP A 74 -2.73 11.44 -0.36
C ASP A 74 -2.25 10.94 -1.73
N LYS A 75 -2.18 9.64 -2.00
CA LYS A 75 -1.79 9.16 -3.34
C LYS A 75 -2.99 8.64 -4.13
N LYS A 76 -3.30 9.36 -5.20
CA LYS A 76 -4.06 8.80 -6.31
C LYS A 76 -3.26 7.68 -6.96
N PHE A 77 -3.94 6.62 -7.36
CA PHE A 77 -3.34 5.51 -8.07
C PHE A 77 -3.20 5.85 -9.55
N TYR A 78 -2.02 5.60 -10.11
CA TYR A 78 -1.83 5.65 -11.55
C TYR A 78 -2.10 4.28 -12.13
N LEU A 79 -3.12 4.20 -12.99
CA LEU A 79 -3.44 3.00 -13.74
C LEU A 79 -3.18 3.27 -15.22
N SER A 80 -2.58 2.31 -15.90
CA SER A 80 -2.65 2.28 -17.36
C SER A 80 -4.10 2.09 -17.80
N LYS A 81 -4.42 2.50 -19.04
CA LYS A 81 -5.77 2.31 -19.60
C LYS A 81 -6.23 0.85 -19.52
N PHE A 82 -5.34 -0.09 -19.81
CA PHE A 82 -5.61 -1.52 -19.71
C PHE A 82 -5.98 -1.95 -18.28
N GLU A 83 -5.22 -1.49 -17.29
CA GLU A 83 -5.47 -1.80 -15.88
C GLU A 83 -6.80 -1.21 -15.40
N TYR A 84 -7.09 0.03 -15.79
CA TYR A 84 -8.35 0.69 -15.48
C TYR A 84 -9.55 -0.07 -16.08
N ASP A 85 -9.51 -0.36 -17.39
CA ASP A 85 -10.59 -1.04 -18.10
C ASP A 85 -10.85 -2.43 -17.48
N LEU A 86 -9.81 -3.15 -17.07
CA LEU A 86 -9.94 -4.44 -16.41
C LEU A 86 -10.60 -4.33 -15.04
N LEU A 87 -10.25 -3.31 -14.24
CA LEU A 87 -10.89 -3.08 -12.95
C LEU A 87 -12.37 -2.69 -13.10
N VAL A 88 -12.73 -1.92 -14.12
CA VAL A 88 -14.14 -1.57 -14.40
C VAL A 88 -14.99 -2.83 -14.65
N VAL A 89 -14.46 -3.85 -15.33
CA VAL A 89 -15.15 -5.13 -15.52
C VAL A 89 -15.44 -5.78 -14.17
N TYR A 90 -14.45 -5.90 -13.30
CA TYR A 90 -14.62 -6.50 -11.97
C TYR A 90 -15.55 -5.68 -11.05
N ALA A 91 -15.49 -4.35 -11.14
CA ALA A 91 -16.39 -3.45 -10.42
C ALA A 91 -17.87 -3.71 -10.77
N SER A 92 -18.14 -4.01 -12.04
CA SER A 92 -19.48 -4.30 -12.54
C SER A 92 -20.04 -5.64 -12.03
N GLU A 93 -19.18 -6.62 -11.75
CA GLU A 93 -19.58 -7.92 -11.23
C GLU A 93 -19.87 -7.86 -9.72
N SER A 94 -19.05 -7.12 -8.96
CA SER A 94 -19.23 -6.99 -7.51
C SER A 94 -18.57 -5.72 -6.98
N PRO A 95 -19.34 -4.74 -6.49
CA PRO A 95 -18.83 -3.46 -5.97
C PRO A 95 -17.88 -3.60 -4.77
N SER A 96 -17.95 -4.71 -4.03
CA SER A 96 -17.19 -4.93 -2.80
C SER A 96 -16.08 -5.98 -2.95
N ILE A 97 -15.76 -6.41 -4.18
CA ILE A 97 -14.73 -7.40 -4.40
C ILE A 97 -13.35 -6.83 -4.08
N ARG A 98 -12.64 -7.50 -3.16
CA ARG A 98 -11.25 -7.17 -2.83
C ARG A 98 -10.31 -7.60 -3.93
N PHE A 99 -9.34 -6.75 -4.28
CA PHE A 99 -8.34 -7.01 -5.31
C PHE A 99 -7.65 -8.37 -5.11
N GLN A 100 -7.23 -8.68 -3.87
CA GLN A 100 -6.60 -9.96 -3.54
C GLN A 100 -7.49 -11.21 -3.72
N LYS A 101 -8.80 -11.04 -3.87
CA LYS A 101 -9.73 -12.16 -4.12
C LYS A 101 -9.86 -12.48 -5.61
N CYS A 102 -9.45 -11.58 -6.50
CA CYS A 102 -9.44 -11.81 -7.93
C CYS A 102 -8.13 -12.49 -8.35
N GLN A 103 -8.18 -13.79 -8.63
CA GLN A 103 -6.97 -14.55 -9.01
C GLN A 103 -6.26 -13.98 -10.25
N ILE A 104 -7.04 -13.53 -11.25
CA ILE A 104 -6.48 -12.92 -12.46
C ILE A 104 -5.75 -11.61 -12.13
N LEU A 105 -6.34 -10.72 -11.33
CA LEU A 105 -5.70 -9.47 -10.91
C LEU A 105 -4.40 -9.73 -10.14
N MET A 106 -4.39 -10.72 -9.24
CA MET A 106 -3.20 -11.12 -8.51
C MET A 106 -2.10 -11.70 -9.42
N HIS A 107 -2.47 -12.45 -10.46
CA HIS A 107 -1.53 -12.94 -11.46
C HIS A 107 -0.92 -11.80 -12.28
N MET A 108 -1.76 -10.86 -12.75
CA MET A 108 -1.30 -9.67 -13.46
C MET A 108 -0.36 -8.83 -12.59
N LYS A 109 -0.64 -8.71 -11.28
CA LYS A 109 0.25 -8.00 -10.36
C LYS A 109 1.65 -8.60 -10.29
N ARG A 110 1.75 -9.94 -10.27
CA ARG A 110 3.04 -10.64 -10.29
C ARG A 110 3.81 -10.44 -11.60
N ASN A 111 3.11 -10.14 -12.70
CA ASN A 111 3.70 -9.89 -14.01
C ASN A 111 4.01 -8.40 -14.25
N GLY A 112 3.95 -7.55 -13.22
CA GLY A 112 4.36 -6.13 -13.31
C GLY A 112 3.22 -5.14 -13.52
N HIS A 113 1.96 -5.58 -13.50
CA HIS A 113 0.80 -4.68 -13.50
C HIS A 113 0.38 -4.29 -12.08
N PHE A 114 -0.43 -3.25 -11.91
CA PHE A 114 -1.03 -2.84 -10.63
C PHE A 114 0.00 -2.71 -9.49
N MET A 115 1.26 -2.37 -9.79
CA MET A 115 2.38 -2.53 -8.84
C MET A 115 2.16 -1.69 -7.58
N ASP A 116 1.60 -0.50 -7.76
CA ASP A 116 1.32 0.47 -6.70
C ASP A 116 -0.03 0.27 -5.99
N ILE A 117 -0.79 -0.76 -6.37
CA ILE A 117 -2.10 -1.04 -5.78
C ILE A 117 -1.96 -1.91 -4.53
N PRO A 118 -2.42 -1.44 -3.35
CA PRO A 118 -2.57 -2.27 -2.17
C PRO A 118 -3.60 -3.36 -2.42
N ILE A 119 -3.21 -4.62 -2.23
CA ILE A 119 -4.06 -5.79 -2.53
C ILE A 119 -5.27 -5.90 -1.58
N VAL A 120 -5.25 -5.16 -0.47
CA VAL A 120 -6.28 -5.18 0.58
C VAL A 120 -7.55 -4.43 0.14
N LEU A 121 -7.39 -3.48 -0.78
CA LEU A 121 -8.46 -2.62 -1.28
C LEU A 121 -9.47 -3.41 -2.11
N THR A 122 -10.69 -2.89 -2.14
CA THR A 122 -11.69 -3.25 -3.13
C THR A 122 -11.38 -2.62 -4.48
N VAL A 123 -11.90 -3.23 -5.54
CA VAL A 123 -11.77 -2.72 -6.90
C VAL A 123 -12.36 -1.30 -7.01
N ASN A 124 -13.50 -1.05 -6.37
CA ASN A 124 -14.13 0.28 -6.38
C ASN A 124 -13.29 1.33 -5.66
N GLU A 125 -12.73 1.02 -4.48
CA GLU A 125 -11.85 1.95 -3.78
C GLU A 125 -10.63 2.33 -4.62
N ILE A 126 -10.09 1.39 -5.40
CA ILE A 126 -8.98 1.67 -6.32
C ILE A 126 -9.43 2.62 -7.45
N LEU A 127 -10.59 2.37 -8.05
CA LEU A 127 -11.14 3.21 -9.12
C LEU A 127 -11.50 4.62 -8.65
N GLU A 128 -12.09 4.76 -7.46
CA GLU A 128 -12.45 6.05 -6.85
C GLU A 128 -11.22 6.91 -6.52
N ASN A 129 -10.08 6.26 -6.24
CA ASN A 129 -8.82 6.92 -5.95
C ASN A 129 -7.83 6.89 -7.13
N CYS A 130 -8.28 6.59 -8.35
CA CYS A 130 -7.46 6.69 -9.56
C CYS A 130 -7.34 8.16 -10.02
N GLU A 131 -6.19 8.54 -10.60
CA GLU A 131 -6.03 9.83 -11.29
C GLU A 131 -6.63 9.83 -12.71
#